data_AF-G4ZZR8-F1
#
_entry.id   AF-G4ZZR8-F1
#
_cell.length_a   1.000
_cell.length_b   1.000
_cell.length_c   1.000
_cell.angle_alpha   90.00
_cell.angle_beta   90.00
_cell.angle_gamma   90.00
#
_symmetry.space_group_name_H-M   'P 1'
#
loop_
_entity.id
_entity.type
_entity.pdbx_description
1 polymer ?
#
loop_
_entity_poly.entity_id
_entity_poly.type
_entity_poly.pdbx_seq_one_letter_code
_entity_poly.pdbx_strand_id
1 'polypeptide(L)'
;MKITAVEPPPFFSVNAALAAGLYLVDVGLNSSIEYGDLPGQDASDNSSDAIVTFVQVLLQITALVNLLVMLGGTFLFRSGLFGMLYTQFRAVLLSQLLYITLTIVLDVARVRLLSSGISHVDIWDARGYTACSSIHKLGALGYYACSIYAVEQLRQQNFYTHEYWMRR
;
A
#
# COMPACT_ATOMS: atom_id res chain seq x y z
N MET A 1 -12.23 -9.20 37.95
CA MET A 1 -10.99 -9.40 37.17
C MET A 1 -10.60 -8.04 36.61
N LYS A 2 -9.54 -7.41 37.13
CA LYS A 2 -9.06 -6.12 36.63
C LYS A 2 -8.38 -6.38 35.29
N ILE A 3 -8.99 -5.94 34.19
CA ILE A 3 -8.31 -5.89 32.90
C ILE A 3 -7.30 -4.76 33.05
N THR A 4 -6.06 -5.10 33.40
CA THR A 4 -4.93 -4.17 33.28
C THR A 4 -4.83 -3.80 31.81
N ALA A 5 -5.10 -2.54 31.47
CA ALA A 5 -4.93 -2.04 30.11
C ALA A 5 -3.49 -2.29 29.69
N VAL A 6 -3.29 -3.24 28.79
CA VAL A 6 -1.99 -3.45 28.16
C VAL A 6 -1.88 -2.34 27.13
N GLU A 7 -0.95 -1.41 27.36
CA GLU A 7 -0.67 -0.35 26.40
C GLU A 7 -0.24 -0.97 25.05
N PRO A 8 -0.71 -0.42 23.91
CA PRO A 8 -0.16 -0.82 22.63
C PRO A 8 1.35 -0.60 22.63
N PRO A 9 2.12 -1.34 21.80
CA PRO A 9 3.57 -1.23 21.80
C PRO A 9 4.00 0.24 21.58
N PRO A 10 5.13 0.67 22.17
CA PRO A 10 5.50 2.10 22.30
C PRO A 10 5.65 2.84 20.96
N PHE A 11 5.74 2.11 19.84
CA PHE A 11 5.87 2.67 18.49
C PHE A 11 4.63 2.44 17.60
N PHE A 12 3.53 1.89 18.13
CA PHE A 12 2.33 1.63 17.33
C PHE A 12 1.79 2.91 16.69
N SER A 13 1.60 3.96 17.49
CA SER A 13 1.06 5.24 17.00
C SER A 13 1.96 5.88 15.94
N VAL A 14 3.29 5.74 16.08
CA VAL A 14 4.25 6.24 15.09
C VAL A 14 4.12 5.46 13.77
N ASN A 15 4.08 4.13 13.83
CA ASN A 15 3.92 3.30 12.65
C ASN A 15 2.55 3.48 11.97
N ALA A 16 1.49 3.70 12.75
CA ALA A 16 0.16 4.00 12.23
C ALA A 16 0.12 5.38 11.53
N ALA A 17 0.73 6.40 12.13
CA ALA A 17 0.87 7.72 11.49
C ALA A 17 1.73 7.65 10.23
N LEU A 18 2.83 6.90 10.26
CA LEU A 18 3.66 6.63 9.09
C LEU A 18 2.86 5.93 7.98
N ALA A 19 2.08 4.90 8.32
CA ALA A 19 1.21 4.21 7.36
C ALA A 19 0.24 5.19 6.69
N ALA A 20 -0.46 6.00 7.49
CA ALA A 20 -1.39 7.01 6.97
C ALA A 20 -0.68 8.00 6.03
N GLY A 21 0.51 8.50 6.41
CA GLY A 21 1.31 9.38 5.58
C GLY A 21 1.73 8.73 4.26
N LEU A 22 2.24 7.50 4.30
CA LEU A 22 2.63 6.74 3.11
C LEU A 22 1.44 6.53 2.16
N TYR A 23 0.26 6.21 2.68
CA TYR A 23 -0.94 6.02 1.84
C TYR A 23 -1.44 7.33 1.24
N LEU A 24 -1.39 8.45 1.98
CA LEU A 24 -1.76 9.76 1.44
C LEU A 24 -0.82 10.19 0.31
N VAL A 25 0.48 9.97 0.47
CA VAL A 25 1.47 10.25 -0.58
C VAL A 25 1.25 9.33 -1.78
N ASP A 26 1.01 8.03 -1.58
CA ASP A 26 0.70 7.09 -2.68
C ASP A 26 -0.56 7.51 -3.44
N VAL A 27 -1.63 7.93 -2.76
CA VAL A 27 -2.85 8.48 -3.41
C VAL A 27 -2.51 9.70 -4.26
N GLY A 28 -1.69 10.61 -3.72
CA GLY A 28 -1.23 11.81 -4.42
C GLY A 28 -0.45 11.46 -5.68
N LEU A 29 0.55 10.58 -5.57
CA LEU A 29 1.35 10.14 -6.72
C LEU A 29 0.50 9.41 -7.76
N ASN A 30 -0.34 8.46 -7.32
CA ASN A 30 -1.25 7.70 -8.19
C ASN A 30 -2.13 8.63 -9.04
N SER A 31 -2.63 9.72 -8.46
CA SER A 31 -3.46 10.71 -9.16
C SER A 31 -2.62 11.63 -10.06
N SER A 32 -1.47 12.11 -9.56
CA SER A 32 -0.61 13.04 -10.28
C SER A 32 0.04 12.42 -11.50
N ILE A 33 0.43 11.14 -11.46
CA ILE A 33 1.05 10.49 -12.63
C ILE A 33 0.05 10.33 -13.78
N GLU A 34 -1.26 10.23 -13.51
CA GLU A 34 -2.26 10.05 -14.56
C GLU A 34 -2.88 11.34 -15.10
N TYR A 35 -2.93 12.39 -14.28
CA TYR A 35 -3.65 13.63 -14.60
C TYR A 35 -2.84 14.91 -14.38
N GLY A 36 -1.59 14.79 -13.92
CA GLY A 36 -0.73 15.91 -13.58
C GLY A 36 -0.02 16.49 -14.80
N ASP A 37 -0.77 17.08 -15.74
CA ASP A 37 -0.19 18.09 -16.61
C ASP A 37 -0.04 19.37 -15.79
N LEU A 38 1.16 19.62 -15.25
CA LEU A 38 1.48 20.93 -14.71
C LEU A 38 1.56 21.93 -15.88
N PRO A 39 0.91 23.10 -15.79
CA PRO A 39 0.98 24.10 -16.86
C PRO A 39 2.45 24.53 -17.07
N GLY A 40 3.01 24.20 -18.23
CA GLY A 40 4.40 24.49 -18.61
C GLY A 40 5.34 23.28 -18.69
N GLN A 41 4.84 22.05 -18.54
CA GLN A 41 5.65 20.84 -18.68
C GLN A 41 5.79 20.47 -20.17
N ASP A 42 6.92 20.81 -20.77
CA ASP A 42 7.26 20.41 -22.14
C ASP A 42 7.29 18.88 -22.24
N ALA A 43 6.87 18.34 -23.39
CA ALA A 43 6.79 16.90 -23.73
C ALA A 43 8.14 16.13 -23.69
N SER A 44 9.19 16.70 -23.10
CA SER A 44 10.54 16.17 -23.02
C SER A 44 10.82 15.36 -21.74
N ASP A 45 9.90 15.30 -20.77
CA ASP A 45 10.24 14.87 -19.40
C ASP A 45 9.82 13.43 -19.05
N ASN A 46 9.90 12.51 -20.03
CA ASN A 46 9.70 11.05 -19.82
C ASN A 46 10.54 10.47 -18.66
N SER A 47 11.68 11.10 -18.34
CA SER A 47 12.52 10.73 -17.21
C SER A 47 11.88 11.06 -15.85
N SER A 48 11.08 12.13 -15.78
CA SER A 48 10.40 12.55 -14.55
C SER A 48 9.32 11.53 -14.17
N ASP A 49 8.48 11.11 -15.12
CA ASP A 49 7.43 10.10 -14.89
C ASP A 49 8.00 8.75 -14.44
N ALA A 50 9.12 8.33 -15.02
CA ALA A 50 9.82 7.11 -14.62
C ALA A 50 10.36 7.19 -13.17
N ILE A 51 10.81 8.37 -12.73
CA ILE A 51 11.25 8.59 -11.35
C ILE A 51 10.05 8.55 -10.40
N VAL A 52 8.95 9.22 -10.74
CA VAL A 52 7.77 9.31 -9.89
C VAL A 52 7.12 7.93 -9.70
N THR A 53 6.98 7.15 -10.77
CA THR A 53 6.49 5.75 -10.71
C THR A 53 7.41 4.86 -9.87
N PHE A 54 8.74 4.98 -10.02
CA PHE A 54 9.68 4.25 -9.18
C PHE A 54 9.55 4.61 -7.68
N VAL A 55 9.41 5.90 -7.36
CA VAL A 55 9.17 6.37 -6.00
C VAL A 55 7.86 5.80 -5.45
N GLN A 56 6.81 5.70 -6.26
CA GLN A 56 5.54 5.12 -5.86
C GLN A 56 5.70 3.65 -5.42
N VAL A 57 6.41 2.83 -6.20
CA VAL A 57 6.67 1.43 -5.84
C VAL A 57 7.49 1.33 -4.54
N LEU A 58 8.50 2.21 -4.36
CA LEU A 58 9.28 2.25 -3.12
C LEU A 58 8.43 2.62 -1.90
N LEU A 59 7.47 3.54 -2.04
CA LEU A 59 6.53 3.90 -0.97
C LEU A 59 5.64 2.72 -0.59
N GLN A 60 5.15 1.94 -1.57
CA GLN A 60 4.33 0.76 -1.32
C GLN A 60 5.13 -0.36 -0.64
N ILE A 61 6.39 -0.58 -1.05
CA ILE A 61 7.30 -1.52 -0.35
C ILE A 61 7.54 -1.04 1.09
N THR A 62 7.78 0.25 1.29
CA THR A 62 7.96 0.84 2.63
C THR A 62 6.72 0.64 3.48
N ALA A 63 5.52 0.81 2.91
CA ALA A 63 4.26 0.58 3.61
C ALA A 63 4.06 -0.90 3.99
N LEU A 64 4.44 -1.83 3.12
CA LEU A 64 4.44 -3.27 3.42
C LEU A 64 5.41 -3.60 4.56
N VAL A 65 6.63 -3.07 4.52
CA VAL A 65 7.61 -3.25 5.61
C VAL A 65 7.07 -2.68 6.92
N ASN A 66 6.48 -1.49 6.91
CA ASN A 66 5.86 -0.88 8.09
C ASN A 66 4.71 -1.74 8.65
N LEU A 67 3.87 -2.32 7.78
CA LEU A 67 2.85 -3.28 8.19
C LEU A 67 3.47 -4.52 8.86
N LEU A 68 4.54 -5.07 8.29
CA LEU A 68 5.26 -6.21 8.88
C LEU A 68 5.89 -5.87 10.24
N VAL A 69 6.39 -4.64 10.43
CA VAL A 69 6.87 -4.16 11.74
C VAL A 69 5.73 -4.12 12.77
N MET A 70 4.55 -3.61 12.39
CA MET A 70 3.39 -3.59 13.28
C MET A 70 2.91 -5.01 13.62
N LEU A 71 2.88 -5.91 12.64
CA LEU A 71 2.58 -7.33 12.84
C LEU A 71 3.62 -8.01 13.75
N GLY A 72 4.91 -7.67 13.58
CA GLY A 72 6.02 -8.13 14.41
C GLY A 72 5.91 -7.71 15.89
N GLY A 73 5.19 -6.63 16.15
CA GLY A 73 4.86 -6.18 17.50
C GLY A 73 3.85 -7.07 18.23
N THR A 74 3.08 -7.90 17.52
CA THR A 74 2.02 -8.72 18.11
C THR A 74 2.56 -9.93 18.88
N PHE A 75 1.78 -10.41 19.85
CA PHE A 75 2.08 -11.63 20.59
C PHE A 75 2.21 -12.83 19.64
N LEU A 76 1.27 -12.97 18.69
CA LEU A 76 1.24 -14.08 17.73
C LEU A 76 2.54 -14.16 16.93
N PHE A 77 3.10 -13.03 16.48
CA PHE A 77 4.37 -13.03 15.77
C PHE A 77 5.54 -13.40 16.67
N ARG A 78 5.63 -12.81 17.88
CA ARG A 78 6.71 -13.07 18.84
C ARG A 78 6.75 -14.51 19.35
N SER A 79 5.59 -15.15 19.44
CA SER A 79 5.45 -16.55 19.85
C SER A 79 5.54 -17.55 18.69
N GLY A 80 5.83 -17.09 17.47
CA GLY A 80 5.97 -17.96 16.29
C GLY A 80 4.66 -18.52 15.73
N LEU A 81 3.51 -17.97 16.14
CA LEU A 81 2.17 -18.36 15.69
C LEU A 81 1.80 -17.69 14.36
N PHE A 82 2.71 -17.75 13.38
CA PHE A 82 2.57 -17.07 12.09
C PHE A 82 1.34 -17.51 11.30
N GLY A 83 0.97 -18.80 11.38
CA GLY A 83 -0.20 -19.32 10.68
C GLY A 83 -1.49 -18.64 11.13
N MET A 84 -1.66 -18.45 12.44
CA MET A 84 -2.85 -17.80 12.99
C MET A 84 -2.89 -16.31 12.64
N LEU A 85 -1.74 -15.64 12.71
CA LEU A 85 -1.63 -14.24 12.29
C LEU A 85 -1.92 -14.08 10.80
N TYR A 86 -1.40 -14.98 9.96
CA TYR A 86 -1.69 -15.00 8.53
C TYR A 86 -3.19 -15.20 8.26
N THR A 87 -3.86 -16.13 8.95
CA THR A 87 -5.31 -16.32 8.77
C THR A 87 -6.12 -15.04 9.03
N GLN A 88 -5.72 -14.24 10.02
CA GLN A 88 -6.38 -12.97 10.33
C GLN A 88 -6.10 -11.86 9.30
N PHE A 89 -4.86 -11.77 8.82
CA PHE A 89 -4.40 -10.68 7.94
C PHE A 89 -4.18 -11.09 6.48
N ARG A 90 -4.62 -12.28 6.06
CA ARG A 90 -4.40 -12.81 4.70
C ARG A 90 -4.87 -11.84 3.63
N ALA A 91 -6.08 -11.30 3.78
CA ALA A 91 -6.65 -10.36 2.81
C ALA A 91 -5.78 -9.09 2.69
N VAL A 92 -5.26 -8.59 3.82
CA VAL A 92 -4.39 -7.42 3.86
C VAL A 92 -3.06 -7.70 3.17
N LEU A 93 -2.41 -8.81 3.51
CA LEU A 93 -1.12 -9.19 2.90
C LEU A 93 -1.25 -9.42 1.39
N LEU A 94 -2.33 -10.09 0.97
CA LEU A 94 -2.61 -10.29 -0.45
C LEU A 94 -2.92 -8.96 -1.16
N SER A 95 -3.64 -8.03 -0.52
CA SER A 95 -3.93 -6.73 -1.15
C SER A 95 -2.65 -5.90 -1.34
N GLN A 96 -1.70 -5.95 -0.40
CA GLN A 96 -0.40 -5.28 -0.52
C GLN A 96 0.37 -5.79 -1.74
N LEU A 97 0.52 -7.12 -1.86
CA LEU A 97 1.24 -7.74 -2.98
C LEU A 97 0.53 -7.53 -4.32
N LEU A 98 -0.80 -7.64 -4.32
CA LEU A 98 -1.61 -7.43 -5.52
C LEU A 98 -1.46 -5.98 -6.02
N TYR A 99 -1.55 -5.00 -5.13
CA TYR A 99 -1.48 -3.59 -5.52
C TYR A 99 -0.08 -3.19 -6.00
N ILE A 100 0.99 -3.69 -5.37
CA ILE A 100 2.37 -3.51 -5.88
C ILE A 100 2.50 -4.09 -7.28
N THR A 101 1.97 -5.29 -7.50
CA THR A 101 2.04 -5.95 -8.82
C THR A 101 1.25 -5.15 -9.87
N LEU A 102 0.03 -4.70 -9.54
CA LEU A 102 -0.77 -3.87 -10.45
C LEU A 102 -0.06 -2.55 -10.77
N THR A 103 0.59 -1.92 -9.78
CA THR A 103 1.36 -0.69 -9.96
C THR A 103 2.52 -0.89 -10.92
N ILE A 104 3.35 -1.92 -10.69
CA ILE A 104 4.48 -2.25 -11.58
C ILE A 104 4.00 -2.52 -13.02
N VAL A 105 2.91 -3.29 -13.19
CA VAL A 105 2.37 -3.60 -14.52
C VAL A 105 1.90 -2.33 -15.24
N LEU A 106 1.17 -1.45 -14.54
CA LEU A 106 0.68 -0.20 -15.11
C LEU A 106 1.84 0.74 -15.47
N ASP A 107 2.83 0.86 -14.59
CA ASP A 107 4.00 1.73 -14.79
C ASP A 107 4.86 1.25 -15.96
N VAL A 108 5.12 -0.06 -16.07
CA VAL A 108 5.82 -0.62 -17.23
C VAL A 108 5.04 -0.39 -18.53
N ALA A 109 3.72 -0.55 -18.51
CA ALA A 109 2.90 -0.28 -19.68
C ALA A 109 2.96 1.21 -20.08
N ARG A 110 2.86 2.12 -19.11
CA ARG A 110 2.96 3.57 -19.33
C ARG A 110 4.31 3.97 -19.90
N VAL A 111 5.40 3.57 -19.27
CA VAL A 111 6.77 3.88 -19.71
C VAL A 111 7.02 3.35 -21.13
N ARG A 112 6.51 2.15 -21.46
CA ARG A 112 6.60 1.62 -22.83
C ARG A 112 5.86 2.49 -23.85
N LEU A 113 4.63 2.90 -23.56
CA LEU A 113 3.84 3.75 -24.45
C LEU A 113 4.50 5.13 -24.63
N LEU A 114 4.93 5.77 -23.54
CA LEU A 114 5.67 7.03 -23.59
C LEU A 114 7.00 6.91 -24.37
N SER A 115 7.75 5.83 -24.16
CA SER A 115 9.01 5.58 -24.89
C SER A 115 8.81 5.32 -26.39
N SER A 116 7.59 4.92 -26.80
CA SER A 116 7.22 4.74 -28.21
C SER A 116 6.83 6.05 -28.91
N GLY A 117 6.81 7.18 -28.18
CA GLY A 117 6.51 8.51 -28.71
C GLY A 117 5.02 8.88 -28.69
N ILE A 118 4.18 8.10 -28.01
CA ILE A 118 2.78 8.46 -27.75
C ILE A 118 2.76 9.59 -26.72
N SER A 119 2.00 10.66 -27.00
CA SER A 119 1.86 11.78 -26.07
C SER A 119 1.08 11.35 -24.82
N HIS A 120 1.29 12.02 -23.68
CA HIS A 120 0.63 11.66 -22.42
C HIS A 120 -0.91 11.65 -22.51
N VAL A 121 -1.47 12.57 -23.30
CA VAL A 121 -2.91 12.67 -23.54
C VAL A 121 -3.43 11.47 -24.34
N ASP A 122 -2.66 11.01 -25.32
CA ASP A 122 -3.07 9.94 -26.24
C ASP A 122 -2.91 8.53 -25.63
N ILE A 123 -2.27 8.40 -24.46
CA ILE A 123 -2.12 7.12 -23.75
C ILE A 123 -3.49 6.49 -23.43
N TRP A 124 -4.49 7.32 -23.18
CA TRP A 124 -5.86 6.85 -22.87
C TRP A 124 -6.53 6.16 -24.06
N ASP A 125 -6.12 6.47 -25.28
CA ASP A 125 -6.60 5.82 -26.50
C ASP A 125 -5.83 4.53 -26.82
N ALA A 126 -4.71 4.29 -26.13
CA ALA A 126 -3.94 3.05 -26.30
C ALA A 126 -4.76 1.83 -25.86
N ARG A 127 -4.87 0.85 -26.76
CA ARG A 127 -5.69 -0.34 -26.55
C ARG A 127 -5.32 -1.05 -25.24
N GLY A 128 -6.28 -1.10 -24.33
CA GLY A 128 -6.16 -1.82 -23.05
C GLY A 128 -5.57 -1.01 -21.90
N TYR A 129 -4.97 0.16 -22.14
CA TYR A 129 -4.41 0.99 -21.06
C TYR A 129 -5.52 1.45 -20.09
N THR A 130 -6.63 1.96 -20.61
CA THR A 130 -7.79 2.39 -19.80
C THR A 130 -8.36 1.28 -18.92
N ALA A 131 -8.39 0.05 -19.43
CA ALA A 131 -8.84 -1.10 -18.64
C ALA A 131 -7.84 -1.43 -17.51
N CYS A 132 -6.54 -1.45 -17.82
CA CYS A 132 -5.48 -1.67 -16.83
C CYS A 132 -5.48 -0.58 -15.74
N SER A 133 -5.58 0.70 -16.11
CA SER A 133 -5.69 1.82 -15.17
C SER A 133 -6.94 1.68 -14.29
N SER A 134 -8.09 1.34 -14.88
CA SER A 134 -9.33 1.12 -14.12
C SER A 134 -9.20 -0.01 -13.09
N ILE A 135 -8.60 -1.14 -13.48
CA ILE A 135 -8.34 -2.27 -12.57
C ILE A 135 -7.37 -1.85 -11.47
N HIS A 136 -6.32 -1.11 -11.80
CA HIS A 136 -5.35 -0.60 -10.84
C HIS A 136 -6.00 0.32 -9.79
N LYS A 137 -6.88 1.23 -10.20
CA LYS A 137 -7.63 2.10 -9.27
C LYS A 137 -8.57 1.33 -8.34
N LEU A 138 -9.26 0.34 -8.87
CA LEU A 138 -10.08 -0.56 -8.03
C LEU A 138 -9.21 -1.34 -7.04
N GLY A 139 -8.03 -1.79 -7.49
CA GLY A 139 -7.01 -2.39 -6.64
C GLY A 139 -6.53 -1.44 -5.54
N ALA A 140 -6.28 -0.18 -5.87
CA ALA A 140 -5.88 0.87 -4.93
C ALA A 140 -6.92 1.06 -3.82
N LEU A 141 -8.21 1.13 -4.19
CA LEU A 141 -9.30 1.25 -3.22
C LEU A 141 -9.36 0.07 -2.26
N GLY A 142 -9.22 -1.16 -2.77
CA GLY A 142 -9.15 -2.36 -1.94
C GLY A 142 -7.92 -2.37 -1.02
N TYR A 143 -6.77 -1.93 -1.54
CA TYR A 143 -5.52 -1.79 -0.80
C TYR A 143 -5.64 -0.79 0.36
N TYR A 144 -6.19 0.41 0.13
CA TYR A 144 -6.36 1.41 1.18
C TYR A 144 -7.36 0.93 2.24
N ALA A 145 -8.48 0.34 1.83
CA ALA A 145 -9.48 -0.20 2.76
C ALA A 145 -8.90 -1.31 3.64
N CYS A 146 -8.17 -2.26 3.05
CA CYS A 146 -7.50 -3.33 3.80
C CYS A 146 -6.42 -2.80 4.74
N SER A 147 -5.69 -1.76 4.33
CA SER A 147 -4.63 -1.16 5.15
C SER A 147 -5.19 -0.42 6.36
N ILE A 148 -6.27 0.35 6.19
CA ILE A 148 -7.00 0.98 7.29
C ILE A 148 -7.54 -0.09 8.24
N TYR A 149 -8.18 -1.12 7.69
CA TYR A 149 -8.66 -2.27 8.48
C TYR A 149 -7.52 -2.91 9.29
N ALA A 150 -6.35 -3.09 8.71
CA ALA A 150 -5.21 -3.69 9.39
C ALA A 150 -4.74 -2.86 10.58
N VAL A 151 -4.61 -1.54 10.41
CA VAL A 151 -4.23 -0.61 11.49
C VAL A 151 -5.28 -0.65 12.60
N GLU A 152 -6.57 -0.62 12.26
CA GLU A 152 -7.66 -0.66 13.23
C GLU A 152 -7.72 -1.99 14.00
N GLN A 153 -7.47 -3.12 13.34
CA GLN A 153 -7.35 -4.42 14.01
C GLN A 153 -6.14 -4.47 14.93
N LEU A 154 -4.98 -4.02 14.46
CA LEU A 154 -3.75 -4.04 15.25
C LEU A 154 -3.78 -3.07 16.43
N ARG A 155 -4.69 -2.07 16.41
CA ARG A 155 -4.94 -1.22 17.59
C ARG A 155 -5.57 -2.00 18.75
N GLN A 156 -6.22 -3.13 18.50
CA GLN A 156 -6.89 -3.91 19.54
C GLN A 156 -5.87 -4.62 20.44
N GLN A 157 -6.04 -4.47 21.75
CA GLN A 157 -5.17 -5.06 22.78
C GLN A 157 -5.07 -6.60 22.68
N ASN A 158 -6.11 -7.24 22.15
CA ASN A 158 -6.18 -8.70 21.98
C ASN A 158 -4.96 -9.25 21.24
N PHE A 159 -4.41 -8.54 20.24
CA PHE A 159 -3.23 -8.98 19.49
C PHE A 159 -1.92 -8.96 20.29
N TYR A 160 -1.90 -8.32 21.46
CA TYR A 160 -0.71 -8.19 22.31
C TYR A 160 -0.79 -9.03 23.59
N THR A 161 -1.96 -9.58 23.92
CA THR A 161 -2.18 -10.35 25.14
C THR A 161 -2.19 -11.85 24.89
N HIS A 162 -1.38 -12.57 25.66
CA HIS A 162 -1.31 -14.03 25.63
C HIS A 162 -2.63 -14.72 26.02
N GLU A 163 -3.33 -14.21 27.05
CA GLU A 163 -4.52 -14.84 27.61
C GLU A 163 -5.66 -15.01 26.60
N TYR A 164 -5.79 -14.06 25.67
CA TYR A 164 -6.83 -14.09 24.64
C TYR A 164 -6.60 -15.23 23.64
N TRP A 165 -5.34 -15.43 23.21
CA TRP A 165 -5.00 -16.41 22.19
C TRP A 165 -4.83 -17.83 22.71
N MET A 166 -4.51 -18.02 24.00
CA MET A 166 -4.43 -19.36 24.60
C MET A 166 -5.77 -19.97 25.01
N ARG A 167 -6.82 -19.16 25.18
CA ARG A 167 -8.15 -19.67 25.55
C ARG A 167 -8.98 -20.13 24.34
N ARG A 168 -8.43 -20.01 23.14
CA ARG A 168 -9.12 -20.27 21.87
C ARG A 168 -8.40 -21.37 21.11
#